data_AF-A0AAU4PKM0-F1
#
_entry.id   AF-A0AAU4PKM0-F1
#
_cell.length_a   1.000
_cell.length_b   1.000
_cell.length_c   1.000
_cell.angle_alpha   90.00
_cell.angle_beta   90.00
_cell.angle_gamma   90.00
#
_symmetry.space_group_name_H-M   'P 1'
#
loop_
_entity.id
_entity.type
_entity.pdbx_description
1 polymer ?
#
loop_
_entity_poly.entity_id
_entity_poly.type
_entity_poly.pdbx_seq_one_letter_code
_entity_poly.pdbx_strand_id
1 'polypeptide(L)'
;MLDTDFFRRWMTTTAAAVDREAAHLTDLDSAIGDADHGSNLQRGFTAVTAALDKEPPRTPGAVLILAGRQLISTVGGASGPLYGTLLRRTGKALGDDAPAVTRDELARALGAGVAAVAQLGGAQAGDKTMLDALLPAAEALGTSFEAARDAARAGALATVPLQARKGRASYLGERSIGHQDPGATSSALLIAALAETGDAAGGAA
;
A
#
# COMPACT_ATOMS: atom_id res chain seq x y z
N MET A 1 -13.17 3.08 -17.06
CA MET A 1 -13.53 3.71 -15.76
C MET A 1 -13.38 2.65 -14.68
N LEU A 2 -13.04 3.05 -13.46
CA LEU A 2 -12.74 2.20 -12.31
C LEU A 2 -13.92 2.29 -11.32
N ASP A 3 -14.77 1.28 -11.33
CA ASP A 3 -15.99 1.22 -10.50
C ASP A 3 -15.73 0.61 -9.12
N THR A 4 -16.76 0.57 -8.28
CA THR A 4 -16.67 -0.01 -6.93
C THR A 4 -16.12 -1.44 -6.92
N ASP A 5 -16.49 -2.27 -7.88
CA ASP A 5 -16.03 -3.67 -7.96
C ASP A 5 -14.54 -3.76 -8.35
N PHE A 6 -14.03 -2.85 -9.17
CA PHE A 6 -12.59 -2.72 -9.40
C PHE A 6 -11.83 -2.53 -8.08
N PHE A 7 -12.29 -1.63 -7.20
CA PHE A 7 -11.61 -1.38 -5.93
C PHE A 7 -11.74 -2.55 -4.95
N ARG A 8 -12.88 -3.27 -4.95
CA ARG A 8 -13.06 -4.50 -4.17
C ARG A 8 -12.11 -5.60 -4.64
N ARG A 9 -11.98 -5.79 -5.97
CA ARG A 9 -11.00 -6.71 -6.55
C ARG A 9 -9.58 -6.31 -6.17
N TRP A 10 -9.22 -5.03 -6.29
CA TRP A 10 -7.89 -4.56 -5.89
C TRP A 10 -7.54 -4.90 -4.44
N MET A 11 -8.46 -4.66 -3.49
CA MET A 11 -8.23 -5.03 -2.08
C MET A 11 -8.13 -6.55 -1.88
N THR A 12 -8.91 -7.33 -2.61
CA THR A 12 -8.86 -8.81 -2.56
C THR A 12 -7.56 -9.35 -3.15
N THR A 13 -7.13 -8.84 -4.29
CA THR A 13 -5.85 -9.16 -4.93
C THR A 13 -4.68 -8.78 -4.03
N THR A 14 -4.77 -7.64 -3.34
CA THR A 14 -3.76 -7.21 -2.35
C THR A 14 -3.70 -8.18 -1.18
N ALA A 15 -4.85 -8.59 -0.65
CA ALA A 15 -4.89 -9.56 0.45
C ALA A 15 -4.27 -10.91 0.05
N ALA A 16 -4.57 -11.40 -1.16
CA ALA A 16 -3.97 -12.63 -1.68
C ALA A 16 -2.45 -12.49 -1.89
N ALA A 17 -1.96 -11.33 -2.36
CA ALA A 17 -0.54 -11.07 -2.51
C ALA A 17 0.18 -11.02 -1.15
N VAL A 18 -0.38 -10.30 -0.18
CA VAL A 18 0.16 -10.21 1.18
C VAL A 18 0.17 -11.58 1.87
N ASP A 19 -0.87 -12.39 1.69
CA ASP A 19 -0.95 -13.74 2.25
C ASP A 19 0.19 -14.63 1.74
N ARG A 20 0.41 -14.66 0.41
CA ARG A 20 1.51 -15.41 -0.19
C ARG A 20 2.89 -14.94 0.27
N GLU A 21 3.07 -13.63 0.41
CA GLU A 21 4.36 -13.01 0.72
C GLU A 21 4.58 -12.78 2.23
N ALA A 22 3.65 -13.18 3.09
CA ALA A 22 3.70 -12.87 4.52
C ALA A 22 5.00 -13.36 5.18
N ALA A 23 5.43 -14.58 4.86
CA ALA A 23 6.68 -15.14 5.38
C ALA A 23 7.90 -14.33 4.92
N HIS A 24 7.95 -13.93 3.65
CA HIS A 24 9.03 -13.12 3.11
C HIS A 24 9.08 -11.72 3.73
N LEU A 25 7.91 -11.07 3.91
CA LEU A 25 7.81 -9.78 4.58
C LEU A 25 8.28 -9.85 6.03
N THR A 26 7.95 -10.93 6.75
CA THR A 26 8.45 -11.19 8.10
C THR A 26 9.96 -11.42 8.11
N ASP A 27 10.52 -12.14 7.13
CA ASP A 27 11.97 -12.35 7.02
C ASP A 27 12.72 -11.03 6.80
N LEU A 28 12.24 -10.17 5.91
CA LEU A 28 12.79 -8.81 5.70
C LEU A 28 12.77 -7.99 7.00
N ASP A 29 11.66 -8.00 7.71
CA ASP A 29 11.49 -7.29 8.98
C ASP A 29 12.32 -7.91 10.12
N SER A 30 12.65 -9.20 10.06
CA SER A 30 13.53 -9.83 11.05
C SER A 30 14.96 -9.30 10.99
N ALA A 31 15.42 -8.90 9.80
CA ALA A 31 16.77 -8.38 9.62
C ALA A 31 16.94 -6.97 10.19
N ILE A 32 15.87 -6.15 10.15
CA ILE A 32 15.94 -4.72 10.51
C ILE A 32 14.82 -4.21 11.43
N GLY A 33 14.06 -5.11 12.06
CA GLY A 33 12.86 -4.79 12.85
C GLY A 33 12.57 -5.85 13.90
N ASP A 34 11.29 -6.13 14.15
CA ASP A 34 10.80 -7.06 15.18
C ASP A 34 10.12 -8.32 14.61
N ALA A 35 10.32 -8.59 13.32
CA ALA A 35 9.86 -9.80 12.62
C ALA A 35 8.33 -10.00 12.65
N ASP A 36 7.56 -8.91 12.69
CA ASP A 36 6.10 -8.98 12.82
C ASP A 36 5.35 -8.44 11.59
N HIS A 37 6.02 -7.71 10.70
CA HIS A 37 5.39 -6.96 9.62
C HIS A 37 4.48 -7.81 8.71
N GLY A 38 4.99 -8.94 8.22
CA GLY A 38 4.24 -9.85 7.35
C GLY A 38 2.99 -10.41 8.03
N SER A 39 3.14 -10.93 9.25
CA SER A 39 2.03 -11.47 10.05
C SER A 39 0.97 -10.40 10.39
N ASN A 40 1.40 -9.17 10.65
CA ASN A 40 0.53 -8.04 10.94
C ASN A 40 -0.28 -7.64 9.70
N LEU A 41 0.35 -7.56 8.52
CA LEU A 41 -0.35 -7.24 7.29
C LEU A 41 -1.29 -8.36 6.83
N GLN A 42 -0.89 -9.64 6.95
CA GLN A 42 -1.76 -10.77 6.62
C GLN A 42 -3.06 -10.73 7.44
N ARG A 43 -2.94 -10.52 8.76
CA ARG A 43 -4.09 -10.35 9.66
C ARG A 43 -4.96 -9.16 9.25
N GLY A 44 -4.34 -8.04 8.91
CA GLY A 44 -5.04 -6.83 8.49
C GLY A 44 -5.82 -6.98 7.20
N PHE A 45 -5.18 -7.46 6.14
CA PHE A 45 -5.84 -7.62 4.84
C PHE A 45 -6.86 -8.75 4.82
N THR A 46 -6.71 -9.78 5.67
CA THR A 46 -7.77 -10.77 5.92
C THR A 46 -9.01 -10.12 6.56
N ALA A 47 -8.82 -9.19 7.50
CA ALA A 47 -9.93 -8.44 8.07
C ALA A 47 -10.59 -7.47 7.08
N VAL A 48 -9.79 -6.89 6.16
CA VAL A 48 -10.31 -6.04 5.07
C VAL A 48 -11.25 -6.83 4.16
N THR A 49 -10.86 -8.01 3.69
CA THR A 49 -11.72 -8.82 2.80
C THR A 49 -13.00 -9.24 3.52
N ALA A 50 -12.90 -9.73 4.75
CA ALA A 50 -14.07 -10.09 5.56
C ALA A 50 -15.04 -8.91 5.77
N ALA A 51 -14.52 -7.69 5.97
CA ALA A 51 -15.35 -6.49 6.12
C ALA A 51 -16.04 -6.10 4.80
N LEU A 52 -15.34 -6.19 3.67
CA LEU A 52 -15.89 -5.88 2.34
C LEU A 52 -16.99 -6.88 1.92
N ASP A 53 -16.89 -8.14 2.35
CA ASP A 53 -17.92 -9.14 2.10
C ASP A 53 -19.15 -8.93 3.00
N LYS A 54 -18.93 -8.53 4.25
CA LYS A 54 -20.01 -8.30 5.22
C LYS A 54 -20.81 -7.03 4.91
N GLU A 55 -20.15 -5.95 4.53
CA GLU A 55 -20.77 -4.66 4.25
C GLU A 55 -20.23 -4.09 2.92
N PRO A 56 -20.78 -4.53 1.78
CA PRO A 56 -20.32 -4.09 0.46
C PRO A 56 -20.53 -2.58 0.28
N PRO A 57 -19.45 -1.78 0.14
CA PRO A 57 -19.57 -0.35 -0.07
C PRO A 57 -20.17 -0.04 -1.44
N ARG A 58 -20.73 1.16 -1.62
CA ARG A 58 -21.41 1.57 -2.87
C ARG A 58 -20.55 2.39 -3.81
N THR A 59 -19.43 2.94 -3.34
CA THR A 59 -18.54 3.80 -4.12
C THR A 59 -17.07 3.41 -3.96
N PRO A 60 -16.21 3.72 -4.96
CA PRO A 60 -14.76 3.52 -4.88
C PRO A 60 -14.13 4.08 -3.61
N GLY A 61 -14.47 5.31 -3.25
CA GLY A 61 -13.95 5.97 -2.05
C GLY A 61 -14.31 5.23 -0.76
N ALA A 62 -15.56 4.76 -0.66
CA ALA A 62 -16.04 4.01 0.49
C ALA A 62 -15.33 2.66 0.69
N VAL A 63 -14.94 1.97 -0.40
CA VAL A 63 -14.12 0.74 -0.33
C VAL A 63 -12.79 1.01 0.37
N LEU A 64 -12.06 2.04 -0.07
CA LEU A 64 -10.76 2.36 0.50
C LEU A 64 -10.86 2.89 1.94
N ILE A 65 -11.92 3.64 2.26
CA ILE A 65 -12.17 4.11 3.63
C ILE A 65 -12.45 2.94 4.57
N LEU A 66 -13.26 1.97 4.16
CA LEU A 66 -13.54 0.78 4.95
C LEU A 66 -12.27 -0.05 5.15
N ALA A 67 -11.52 -0.32 4.07
CA ALA A 67 -10.27 -1.05 4.14
C ALA A 67 -9.27 -0.37 5.09
N GLY A 68 -9.06 0.94 4.94
CA GLY A 68 -8.15 1.66 5.82
C GLY A 68 -8.61 1.74 7.28
N ARG A 69 -9.91 1.75 7.55
CA ARG A 69 -10.45 1.62 8.92
C ARG A 69 -10.10 0.27 9.54
N GLN A 70 -10.26 -0.82 8.78
CA GLN A 70 -9.91 -2.15 9.27
C GLN A 70 -8.42 -2.23 9.60
N LEU A 71 -7.54 -1.78 8.69
CA LEU A 71 -6.10 -1.82 8.91
C LEU A 71 -5.65 -1.05 10.17
N ILE A 72 -6.26 0.11 10.47
CA ILE A 72 -5.98 0.85 11.73
C ILE A 72 -6.31 0.00 12.96
N SER A 73 -7.40 -0.76 12.91
CA SER A 73 -7.90 -1.51 14.07
C SER A 73 -7.27 -2.88 14.26
N THR A 74 -6.69 -3.48 13.22
CA THR A 74 -6.24 -4.89 13.24
C THR A 74 -4.74 -5.07 13.06
N VAL A 75 -4.06 -4.13 12.42
CA VAL A 75 -2.62 -4.21 12.16
C VAL A 75 -1.88 -3.52 13.31
N GLY A 76 -0.99 -4.28 13.96
CA GLY A 76 -0.12 -3.75 15.02
C GLY A 76 1.03 -2.88 14.47
N GLY A 77 1.73 -2.19 15.37
CA GLY A 77 2.92 -1.43 15.02
C GLY A 77 2.65 -0.19 14.15
N ALA A 78 3.68 0.27 13.45
CA ALA A 78 3.61 1.48 12.63
C ALA A 78 2.80 1.29 11.34
N SER A 79 2.77 0.08 10.79
CA SER A 79 2.15 -0.21 9.49
C SER A 79 0.63 0.00 9.48
N GLY A 80 -0.08 -0.30 10.58
CA GLY A 80 -1.53 -0.12 10.68
C GLY A 80 -1.99 1.32 10.47
N PRO A 81 -1.53 2.28 11.29
CA PRO A 81 -1.83 3.70 11.10
C PRO A 81 -1.40 4.24 9.73
N LEU A 82 -0.27 3.79 9.18
CA LEU A 82 0.25 4.28 7.90
C LEU A 82 -0.59 3.78 6.71
N TYR A 83 -0.81 2.47 6.56
CA TYR A 83 -1.68 1.94 5.51
C TYR A 83 -3.13 2.41 5.66
N GLY A 84 -3.60 2.45 6.90
CA GLY A 84 -4.91 2.98 7.22
C GLY A 84 -5.10 4.43 6.76
N THR A 85 -4.08 5.26 6.99
CA THR A 85 -4.07 6.66 6.54
C THR A 85 -3.99 6.75 5.02
N LEU A 86 -3.11 5.97 4.38
CA LEU A 86 -3.00 5.89 2.91
C LEU A 86 -4.38 5.66 2.28
N LEU A 87 -5.03 4.55 2.61
CA LEU A 87 -6.28 4.15 1.97
C LEU A 87 -7.43 5.10 2.33
N ARG A 88 -7.56 5.55 3.58
CA ARG A 88 -8.64 6.47 3.97
C ARG A 88 -8.52 7.83 3.29
N ARG A 89 -7.29 8.33 3.11
CA ARG A 89 -7.05 9.64 2.49
C ARG A 89 -7.21 9.58 0.98
N THR A 90 -6.76 8.49 0.35
CA THR A 90 -7.07 8.21 -1.06
C THR A 90 -8.57 8.08 -1.26
N GLY A 91 -9.27 7.28 -0.46
CA GLY A 91 -10.73 7.12 -0.57
C GLY A 91 -11.48 8.44 -0.40
N LYS A 92 -11.11 9.25 0.59
CA LYS A 92 -11.71 10.59 0.79
C LYS A 92 -11.49 11.51 -0.40
N ALA A 93 -10.34 11.44 -1.06
CA ALA A 93 -10.04 12.27 -2.22
C ALA A 93 -10.82 11.85 -3.49
N LEU A 94 -11.31 10.60 -3.56
CA LEU A 94 -12.21 10.14 -4.62
C LEU A 94 -13.66 10.62 -4.43
N GLY A 95 -14.01 11.11 -3.24
CA GLY A 95 -15.36 11.53 -2.90
C GLY A 95 -16.33 10.36 -2.63
N ASP A 96 -17.57 10.70 -2.28
CA ASP A 96 -18.55 9.75 -1.74
C ASP A 96 -19.67 9.40 -2.73
N ASP A 97 -19.79 10.12 -3.84
CA ASP A 97 -20.96 10.05 -4.74
C ASP A 97 -20.68 9.43 -6.11
N ALA A 98 -19.43 9.43 -6.57
CA ALA A 98 -19.08 8.95 -7.90
C ALA A 98 -19.18 7.40 -7.98
N PRO A 99 -19.97 6.83 -8.92
CA PRO A 99 -20.08 5.37 -9.07
C PRO A 99 -18.81 4.73 -9.67
N ALA A 100 -17.99 5.54 -10.34
CA ALA A 100 -16.70 5.14 -10.88
C ALA A 100 -15.80 6.36 -11.09
N VAL A 101 -14.49 6.11 -11.18
CA VAL A 101 -13.47 7.15 -11.35
C VAL A 101 -12.53 6.82 -12.52
N THR A 102 -11.84 7.82 -13.03
CA THR A 102 -10.76 7.66 -14.02
C THR A 102 -9.45 7.27 -13.32
N ARG A 103 -8.49 6.76 -14.10
CA ARG A 103 -7.13 6.49 -13.59
C ARG A 103 -6.47 7.78 -13.08
N ASP A 104 -6.68 8.90 -13.75
CA ASP A 104 -6.08 10.18 -13.35
C ASP A 104 -6.66 10.70 -12.04
N GLU A 105 -7.96 10.48 -11.78
CA GLU A 105 -8.56 10.75 -10.47
C GLU A 105 -7.97 9.84 -9.39
N LEU A 106 -7.78 8.56 -9.68
CA LEU A 106 -7.09 7.63 -8.77
C LEU A 106 -5.64 8.06 -8.52
N ALA A 107 -4.90 8.51 -9.53
CA ALA A 107 -3.53 8.98 -9.38
C ALA A 107 -3.46 10.21 -8.45
N ARG A 108 -4.32 11.20 -8.66
CA ARG A 108 -4.42 12.37 -7.77
C ARG A 108 -4.80 11.98 -6.33
N ALA A 109 -5.76 11.08 -6.18
CA ALA A 109 -6.19 10.60 -4.87
C ALA A 109 -5.10 9.78 -4.16
N LEU A 110 -4.36 8.94 -4.89
CA LEU A 110 -3.23 8.20 -4.35
C LEU A 110 -2.15 9.17 -3.86
N GLY A 111 -1.83 10.20 -4.65
CA GLY A 111 -0.92 11.28 -4.23
C GLY A 111 -1.33 11.95 -2.91
N ALA A 112 -2.64 12.23 -2.73
CA ALA A 112 -3.15 12.76 -1.46
C ALA A 112 -2.98 11.77 -0.28
N GLY A 113 -3.14 10.48 -0.54
CA GLY A 113 -2.87 9.42 0.43
C GLY A 113 -1.40 9.34 0.83
N VAL A 114 -0.49 9.35 -0.15
CA VAL A 114 0.96 9.31 0.07
C VAL A 114 1.45 10.54 0.84
N ALA A 115 0.96 11.73 0.49
CA ALA A 115 1.27 12.95 1.23
C ALA A 115 0.83 12.87 2.71
N ALA A 116 -0.32 12.26 2.98
CA ALA A 116 -0.79 12.06 4.35
C ALA A 116 0.03 11.02 5.13
N VAL A 117 0.55 9.98 4.47
CA VAL A 117 1.50 9.03 5.07
C VAL A 117 2.81 9.75 5.43
N ALA A 118 3.34 10.57 4.51
CA ALA A 118 4.55 11.35 4.76
C ALA A 118 4.38 12.30 5.94
N GLN A 119 3.23 12.98 6.03
CA GLN A 119 2.90 13.84 7.16
C GLN A 119 2.79 13.06 8.48
N LEU A 120 2.11 11.91 8.49
CA LEU A 120 1.93 11.10 9.69
C LEU A 120 3.24 10.49 10.20
N GLY A 121 4.06 9.94 9.30
CA GLY A 121 5.35 9.31 9.64
C GLY A 121 6.50 10.29 9.80
N GLY A 122 6.32 11.55 9.38
CA GLY A 122 7.39 12.55 9.30
C GLY A 122 8.58 12.09 8.47
N ALA A 123 8.33 11.27 7.45
CA ALA A 123 9.32 10.61 6.60
C ALA A 123 9.33 11.24 5.20
N GLN A 124 10.44 11.10 4.49
CA GLN A 124 10.62 11.55 3.11
C GLN A 124 11.31 10.48 2.26
N ALA A 125 11.40 10.71 0.95
CA ALA A 125 12.20 9.86 0.06
C ALA A 125 13.65 9.76 0.56
N GLY A 126 14.21 8.55 0.54
CA GLY A 126 15.55 8.23 1.03
C GLY A 126 15.61 7.87 2.52
N ASP A 127 14.51 7.94 3.27
CA ASP A 127 14.50 7.58 4.70
C ASP A 127 14.42 6.06 4.96
N LYS A 128 14.34 5.25 3.89
CA LYS A 128 14.17 3.79 3.91
C LYS A 128 12.83 3.38 4.53
N THR A 129 11.75 3.75 3.87
CA THR A 129 10.37 3.49 4.31
C THR A 129 9.45 3.15 3.14
N MET A 130 8.18 2.89 3.44
CA MET A 130 7.14 2.72 2.43
C MET A 130 7.02 3.86 1.40
N LEU A 131 7.45 5.07 1.74
CA LEU A 131 7.43 6.22 0.83
C LEU A 131 8.37 6.04 -0.37
N ASP A 132 9.46 5.30 -0.20
CA ASP A 132 10.42 5.05 -1.28
C ASP A 132 9.79 4.23 -2.42
N ALA A 133 8.77 3.43 -2.12
CA ALA A 133 7.94 2.76 -3.13
C ALA A 133 6.73 3.61 -3.56
N LEU A 134 6.04 4.25 -2.60
CA LEU A 134 4.76 4.92 -2.86
C LEU A 134 4.86 6.22 -3.65
N LEU A 135 5.89 7.04 -3.40
CA LEU A 135 6.10 8.30 -4.11
C LEU A 135 6.27 8.08 -5.62
N PRO A 136 7.26 7.28 -6.09
CA PRO A 136 7.43 7.06 -7.53
C PRO A 136 6.25 6.31 -8.15
N ALA A 137 5.56 5.45 -7.40
CA ALA A 137 4.34 4.78 -7.88
C ALA A 137 3.20 5.77 -8.16
N ALA A 138 2.97 6.74 -7.26
CA ALA A 138 1.92 7.74 -7.42
C ALA A 138 2.18 8.66 -8.62
N GLU A 139 3.45 9.03 -8.86
CA GLU A 139 3.86 9.80 -10.03
C GLU A 139 3.64 9.02 -11.34
N ALA A 140 4.02 7.74 -11.36
CA ALA A 140 3.92 6.90 -12.55
C ALA A 140 2.49 6.44 -12.89
N LEU A 141 1.56 6.47 -11.93
CA LEU A 141 0.17 6.00 -12.11
C LEU A 141 -0.62 6.80 -13.16
N GLY A 142 -0.26 8.06 -13.39
CA GLY A 142 -0.84 8.86 -14.47
C GLY A 142 -0.54 8.28 -15.87
N THR A 143 0.61 7.60 -16.01
CA THR A 143 1.05 6.99 -17.28
C THR A 143 0.33 5.66 -17.52
N SER A 144 0.49 4.69 -16.62
CA SER A 144 -0.19 3.39 -16.69
C SER A 144 -0.12 2.66 -15.33
N PHE A 145 -0.87 1.56 -15.18
CA PHE A 145 -0.78 0.77 -13.95
C PHE A 145 0.55 -0.01 -13.86
N GLU A 146 1.05 -0.49 -14.99
CA GLU A 146 2.34 -1.18 -15.12
C GLU A 146 3.49 -0.24 -14.77
N ALA A 147 3.44 1.02 -15.24
CA ALA A 147 4.42 2.03 -14.87
C ALA A 147 4.44 2.27 -13.35
N ALA A 148 3.27 2.35 -12.71
CA ALA A 148 3.17 2.46 -11.25
C ALA A 148 3.74 1.25 -10.52
N ARG A 149 3.42 0.03 -10.98
CA ARG A 149 3.98 -1.23 -10.43
C ARG A 149 5.49 -1.25 -10.52
N ASP A 150 6.03 -0.96 -11.69
CA ASP A 150 7.47 -1.04 -11.95
C ASP A 150 8.22 0.03 -11.14
N ALA A 151 7.65 1.23 -11.03
CA ALA A 151 8.16 2.30 -10.17
C ALA A 151 8.13 1.92 -8.68
N ALA A 152 7.03 1.34 -8.19
CA ALA A 152 6.93 0.89 -6.79
C ALA A 152 7.96 -0.20 -6.47
N ARG A 153 8.13 -1.17 -7.38
CA ARG A 153 9.11 -2.25 -7.25
C ARG A 153 10.54 -1.72 -7.25
N ALA A 154 10.86 -0.82 -8.18
CA ALA A 154 12.17 -0.19 -8.23
C ALA A 154 12.46 0.60 -6.95
N GLY A 155 11.47 1.36 -6.45
CA GLY A 155 11.55 2.08 -5.19
C GLY A 155 11.81 1.17 -3.98
N ALA A 156 11.10 0.04 -3.88
CA ALA A 156 11.34 -0.95 -2.84
C ALA A 156 12.75 -1.54 -2.88
N LEU A 157 13.24 -1.94 -4.07
CA LEU A 157 14.61 -2.45 -4.25
C LEU A 157 15.67 -1.40 -3.92
N ALA A 158 15.41 -0.14 -4.27
CA ALA A 158 16.31 0.99 -4.00
C ALA A 158 16.46 1.28 -2.49
N THR A 159 15.64 0.69 -1.62
CA THR A 159 15.82 0.80 -0.17
C THR A 159 17.03 0.03 0.36
N VAL A 160 17.49 -1.01 -0.34
CA VAL A 160 18.59 -1.89 0.11
C VAL A 160 19.86 -1.10 0.52
N PRO A 161 20.42 -0.23 -0.31
CA PRO A 161 21.64 0.52 0.05
C PRO A 161 21.41 1.66 1.05
N LEU A 162 20.16 1.98 1.41
CA LEU A 162 19.87 3.11 2.30
C LEU A 162 20.08 2.76 3.77
N GLN A 163 20.58 3.74 4.52
CA GLN A 163 20.52 3.73 5.98
C GLN A 163 19.14 4.21 6.44
N ALA A 164 18.49 3.44 7.30
CA ALA A 164 17.19 3.78 7.86
C ALA A 164 17.25 5.04 8.73
N ARG A 165 16.31 5.96 8.51
CA ARG A 165 16.16 7.20 9.30
C ARG A 165 14.86 7.25 10.09
N LYS A 166 13.95 6.31 9.84
CA LYS A 166 12.63 6.21 10.47
C LYS A 166 12.33 4.77 10.87
N GLY A 167 11.30 4.62 11.70
CA GLY A 167 10.84 3.32 12.20
C GLY A 167 11.89 2.59 13.05
N ARG A 168 11.62 1.32 13.35
CA ARG A 168 12.51 0.47 14.15
C ARG A 168 13.87 0.25 13.49
N ALA A 169 13.91 0.18 12.16
CA ALA A 169 15.14 0.01 11.40
C ALA A 169 16.17 1.11 11.67
N SER A 170 15.73 2.34 11.99
CA SER A 170 16.64 3.44 12.32
C SER A 170 17.47 3.20 13.59
N TYR A 171 17.01 2.32 14.50
CA TYR A 171 17.74 1.98 15.72
C TYR A 171 19.02 1.20 15.45
N LEU A 172 19.15 0.60 14.27
CA LEU A 172 20.31 -0.19 13.86
C LEU A 172 21.42 0.66 13.22
N GLY A 173 21.16 1.93 12.91
CA GLY A 173 22.12 2.80 12.23
C GLY A 173 22.61 2.18 10.92
N GLU A 174 23.93 2.19 10.69
CA GLU A 174 24.57 1.61 9.49
C GLU A 174 24.25 0.13 9.27
N ARG A 175 23.91 -0.63 10.33
CA ARG A 175 23.54 -2.05 10.19
C ARG A 175 22.22 -2.27 9.44
N SER A 176 21.43 -1.22 9.19
CA SER A 176 20.25 -1.28 8.34
C SER A 176 20.58 -1.29 6.84
N ILE A 177 21.80 -0.92 6.45
CA ILE A 177 22.29 -0.93 5.07
C ILE A 177 22.46 -2.38 4.60
N GLY A 178 22.06 -2.67 3.37
CA GLY A 178 22.13 -4.01 2.77
C GLY A 178 20.86 -4.84 2.94
N HIS A 179 19.86 -4.34 3.67
CA HIS A 179 18.57 -5.01 3.88
C HIS A 179 17.44 -4.23 3.21
N GLN A 180 16.50 -4.90 2.55
CA GLN A 180 15.35 -4.25 1.93
C GLN A 180 14.30 -3.86 2.99
N ASP A 181 13.65 -2.71 2.82
CA ASP A 181 12.59 -2.27 3.74
C ASP A 181 11.30 -3.10 3.59
N PRO A 182 10.77 -3.69 4.66
CA PRO A 182 9.53 -4.46 4.60
C PRO A 182 8.32 -3.59 4.23
N GLY A 183 8.27 -2.32 4.67
CA GLY A 183 7.18 -1.38 4.36
C GLY A 183 7.12 -0.94 2.90
N ALA A 184 8.28 -0.72 2.28
CA ALA A 184 8.41 -0.45 0.85
C ALA A 184 8.03 -1.68 0.03
N THR A 185 8.46 -2.87 0.46
CA THR A 185 8.13 -4.14 -0.20
C THR A 185 6.62 -4.39 -0.20
N SER A 186 5.96 -4.27 0.96
CA SER A 186 4.50 -4.45 1.03
C SER A 186 3.73 -3.37 0.28
N SER A 187 4.28 -2.16 0.15
CA SER A 187 3.68 -1.10 -0.68
C SER A 187 3.80 -1.41 -2.16
N ALA A 188 4.92 -1.98 -2.60
CA ALA A 188 5.06 -2.50 -3.96
C ALA A 188 4.04 -3.61 -4.25
N LEU A 189 3.74 -4.50 -3.28
CA LEU A 189 2.68 -5.50 -3.43
C LEU A 189 1.29 -4.88 -3.61
N LEU A 190 0.95 -3.84 -2.83
CA LEU A 190 -0.32 -3.11 -2.97
C LEU A 190 -0.48 -2.51 -4.38
N ILE A 191 0.58 -1.91 -4.93
CA ILE A 191 0.56 -1.31 -6.27
C ILE A 191 0.61 -2.38 -7.36
N ALA A 192 1.33 -3.49 -7.16
CA ALA A 192 1.31 -4.62 -8.08
C ALA A 192 -0.09 -5.23 -8.20
N ALA A 193 -0.81 -5.37 -7.08
CA ALA A 193 -2.20 -5.82 -7.08
C ALA A 193 -3.15 -4.85 -7.81
N LEU A 194 -2.86 -3.54 -7.78
CA LEU A 194 -3.60 -2.55 -8.56
C LEU A 194 -3.41 -2.80 -10.06
N ALA A 195 -2.17 -3.04 -10.50
CA ALA A 195 -1.86 -3.36 -11.90
C ALA A 195 -2.50 -4.67 -12.36
N GLU A 196 -2.38 -5.74 -11.57
CA GLU A 196 -3.02 -7.02 -11.87
C GLU A 196 -4.55 -6.88 -12.03
N THR A 197 -5.18 -6.05 -11.20
CA THR A 197 -6.62 -5.77 -11.31
C THR A 197 -6.95 -4.94 -12.55
N GLY A 198 -6.06 -4.04 -12.96
CA GLY A 198 -6.14 -3.27 -14.21
C GLY A 198 -6.07 -4.15 -15.46
N ASP A 199 -5.12 -5.08 -15.50
CA ASP A 199 -4.90 -5.99 -16.63
C ASP A 199 -6.10 -6.92 -16.83
N ALA A 200 -6.63 -7.47 -15.74
CA ALA A 200 -7.82 -8.34 -15.77
C ALA A 200 -9.08 -7.62 -16.25
N ALA A 201 -9.20 -6.31 -16.00
CA ALA A 201 -10.31 -5.50 -16.50
C ALA A 201 -10.16 -5.14 -17.99
N GLY A 202 -8.92 -5.04 -18.50
CA GLY A 202 -8.63 -4.79 -19.91
C GLY A 202 -8.78 -6.01 -20.83
N GLY A 203 -8.64 -7.23 -20.28
CA GLY A 203 -8.81 -8.48 -21.03
C GLY A 203 -10.25 -8.98 -21.19
N ALA A 204 -11.22 -8.31 -20.54
CA ALA A 204 -12.65 -8.64 -20.59
C ALA A 204 -13.45 -7.72 -21.54
N ALA A 205 -12.77 -6.90 -22.35
CA ALA A 205 -13.35 -5.96 -23.31
C ALA A 205 -13.17 -6.43 -24.76
#